data_AF-A0A022VV54-F1
#
_entry.id   AF-A0A022VV54-F1
#
_cell.length_a   1.000
_cell.length_b   1.000
_cell.length_c   1.000
_cell.angle_alpha   90.00
_cell.angle_beta   90.00
_cell.angle_gamma   90.00
#
_symmetry.space_group_name_H-M   'P 1'
#
loop_
_entity.id
_entity.type
_entity.pdbx_description
1 polymer ?
#
loop_
_entity_poly.entity_id
_entity_poly.type
_entity_poly.pdbx_seq_one_letter_code
_entity_poly.pdbx_strand_id
1 'polypeptide(L)'
;MGRRPYLNSLALGRSPYEAPELIVNGSAIPQPNRHLANSNADGYVQEYDARGHPINRRSKAEARQLRKAKNDVLSTMGIVVSGEELNTASMREQEKIALLAEENDFGLALAAIDQLSMFGASWWTKSLACRIQTFKSYNISSLTGIVSEERQRIGFAGFYFAGLPVWTVSFLLSVCRSHFLESALDSLHSTLSSLIDAKWYKKFIHGLITVLSFGYMVSVPHS
;
A
#
# COMPACT_ATOMS: atom_id res chain seq x y z
N MET A 1 19.68 -52.47 45.38
CA MET A 1 19.68 -51.70 46.65
C MET A 1 20.19 -50.25 46.51
N GLY A 2 20.09 -49.59 45.34
CA GLY A 2 20.67 -48.24 45.12
C GLY A 2 19.71 -47.04 45.11
N ARG A 3 18.40 -47.24 45.29
CA ARG A 3 17.39 -46.16 45.12
C ARG A 3 17.25 -45.23 46.34
N ARG A 4 17.54 -45.73 47.54
CA ARG A 4 17.46 -44.94 48.79
C ARG A 4 18.45 -43.76 48.83
N PRO A 5 19.74 -43.93 48.48
CA PRO A 5 20.66 -42.79 48.44
C PRO A 5 20.26 -41.74 47.40
N TYR A 6 19.71 -42.18 46.26
CA TYR A 6 19.15 -41.30 45.23
C TYR A 6 17.93 -40.49 45.71
N LEU A 7 17.00 -41.11 46.44
CA LEU A 7 15.85 -40.41 46.99
C LEU A 7 16.26 -39.42 48.09
N ASN A 8 17.30 -39.76 48.86
CA ASN A 8 17.82 -38.88 49.90
C ASN A 8 18.52 -37.65 49.30
N SER A 9 19.30 -37.80 48.22
CA SER A 9 19.90 -36.66 47.52
C SER A 9 18.83 -35.75 46.91
N LEU A 10 17.79 -36.32 46.31
CA LEU A 10 16.66 -35.56 45.76
C LEU A 10 15.89 -34.79 46.85
N ALA A 11 15.66 -35.42 48.00
CA ALA A 11 14.98 -34.81 49.15
C ALA A 11 15.79 -33.65 49.76
N LEU A 12 17.13 -33.74 49.70
CA LEU A 12 18.05 -32.68 50.12
C LEU A 12 18.24 -31.58 49.06
N GLY A 13 17.50 -31.64 47.95
CA GLY A 13 17.57 -30.65 46.86
C GLY A 13 18.83 -30.75 46.01
N ARG A 14 19.58 -31.85 46.10
CA ARG A 14 20.79 -32.08 45.30
C ARG A 14 20.46 -32.74 43.96
N SER A 15 21.30 -32.48 42.96
CA SER A 15 21.04 -32.95 41.61
C SER A 15 21.19 -34.47 41.48
N PRO A 16 20.43 -35.13 40.59
CA PRO A 16 20.47 -36.59 40.38
C PRO A 16 21.84 -37.16 39.97
N TYR A 17 22.74 -36.30 39.50
CA TYR A 17 24.03 -36.67 38.91
C TYR A 17 25.21 -36.45 39.86
N GLU A 18 24.96 -36.01 41.09
CA GLU A 18 26.01 -35.86 42.10
C GLU A 18 26.43 -37.24 42.64
N ALA A 19 27.73 -37.55 42.60
CA ALA A 19 28.24 -38.85 43.01
C ALA A 19 27.98 -39.10 44.52
N PRO A 20 27.52 -40.30 44.93
CA PRO A 20 27.28 -40.61 46.34
C PRO A 20 28.55 -40.47 47.19
N GLU A 21 28.46 -39.80 48.34
CA GLU A 21 29.57 -39.70 49.29
C GLU A 21 29.87 -41.10 49.87
N LEU A 22 31.14 -41.53 49.78
CA LEU A 22 31.60 -42.80 50.35
C LEU A 22 31.76 -42.62 51.86
N ILE A 23 30.85 -43.21 52.63
CA ILE A 23 30.88 -43.21 54.09
C ILE A 23 31.58 -44.48 54.54
N VAL A 24 32.76 -44.35 55.17
CA VAL A 24 33.44 -45.45 55.86
C VAL A 24 33.48 -45.10 57.34
N ASN A 25 32.93 -45.98 58.19
CA ASN A 25 32.95 -45.88 59.66
C ASN A 25 32.38 -44.58 60.24
N GLY A 26 31.22 -44.12 59.75
CA GLY A 26 30.47 -43.01 60.36
C GLY A 26 31.07 -41.62 60.19
N SER A 27 32.21 -41.50 59.51
CA SER A 27 32.82 -40.22 59.13
C SER A 27 32.89 -40.12 57.61
N ALA A 28 32.35 -39.04 57.04
CA ALA A 28 32.53 -38.72 55.63
C ALA A 28 34.01 -38.40 55.38
N ILE A 29 34.70 -39.22 54.60
CA ILE A 29 36.08 -38.94 54.19
C ILE A 29 36.03 -37.80 53.17
N PRO A 30 36.68 -36.65 53.41
CA PRO A 30 36.79 -35.61 52.39
C PRO A 30 37.64 -36.16 51.25
N GLN A 31 37.02 -36.51 50.13
CA GLN A 31 37.78 -36.87 48.94
C GLN A 31 38.58 -35.63 48.48
N PRO A 32 39.91 -35.73 48.34
CA PRO A 32 40.77 -34.56 48.11
C PRO A 32 40.66 -33.97 46.69
N ASN A 33 39.74 -34.43 45.85
CA ASN A 33 39.58 -33.99 44.47
C ASN A 33 38.11 -33.77 44.06
N ARG A 34 37.34 -33.04 44.88
CA ARG A 34 35.95 -32.67 44.56
C ARG A 34 35.82 -31.73 43.35
N HIS A 35 36.93 -31.14 42.88
CA HIS A 35 36.98 -30.27 41.70
C HIS A 35 36.99 -31.01 40.36
N LEU A 36 37.31 -32.31 40.32
CA LEU A 36 37.33 -33.10 39.08
C LEU A 36 35.99 -33.80 38.78
N ALA A 37 35.07 -33.86 39.76
CA ALA A 37 33.77 -34.51 39.62
C ALA A 37 32.65 -33.60 39.07
N ASN A 38 32.96 -32.35 38.72
CA ASN A 38 32.04 -31.46 37.98
C ASN A 38 32.17 -31.60 36.46
N SER A 39 32.95 -32.58 35.99
CA SER A 39 32.98 -32.94 34.58
C SER A 39 31.67 -33.61 34.21
N ASN A 40 30.75 -32.84 33.63
CA ASN A 40 29.65 -33.40 32.84
C ASN A 40 30.24 -34.37 31.79
N ALA A 41 29.43 -35.28 31.24
CA ALA A 41 29.89 -36.30 30.28
C ALA A 41 30.69 -35.71 29.09
N ASP A 42 30.48 -34.43 28.77
CA ASP A 42 31.18 -33.68 27.71
C ASP A 42 32.43 -32.89 28.17
N GLY A 43 32.93 -33.09 29.41
CA GLY A 43 34.06 -32.33 29.92
C GLY A 43 33.76 -30.84 30.17
N TYR A 44 32.47 -30.47 30.23
CA TYR A 44 32.05 -29.09 30.47
C TYR A 44 32.28 -28.69 31.93
N VAL A 45 33.22 -27.76 32.15
CA VAL A 45 33.46 -27.11 33.45
C VAL A 45 32.50 -25.93 33.58
N GLN A 46 31.64 -25.98 34.59
CA GLN A 46 30.71 -24.89 34.89
C GLN A 46 31.45 -23.67 35.42
N GLU A 47 31.43 -22.57 34.66
CA GLU A 47 31.99 -21.28 35.08
C GLU A 47 30.99 -20.52 35.96
N TYR A 48 31.49 -19.77 36.93
CA TYR A 48 30.68 -18.94 37.83
C TYR A 48 31.14 -17.48 37.75
N ASP A 49 30.19 -16.55 37.86
CA ASP A 49 30.47 -15.11 37.98
C ASP A 49 31.05 -14.77 39.38
N ALA A 50 31.60 -13.57 39.55
CA ALA A 50 32.11 -13.06 40.83
C ALA A 50 31.06 -13.05 41.96
N ARG A 51 29.76 -13.14 41.61
CA ARG A 51 28.63 -13.26 42.54
C ARG A 51 28.20 -14.71 42.80
N GLY A 52 28.91 -15.69 42.25
CA GLY A 52 28.62 -17.12 42.41
C GLY A 52 27.46 -17.64 41.53
N HIS A 53 27.02 -16.89 40.53
CA HIS A 53 25.99 -17.36 39.59
C HIS A 53 26.60 -18.15 38.43
N PRO A 54 26.00 -19.28 38.00
CA PRO A 54 26.52 -20.06 36.90
C PRO A 54 26.40 -19.29 35.58
N ILE A 55 27.48 -19.25 34.80
CA ILE A 55 27.53 -18.58 33.50
C ILE A 55 28.03 -19.56 32.42
N ASN A 56 27.29 -19.69 31.33
CA ASN A 56 27.73 -20.47 30.18
C ASN A 56 27.97 -19.53 28.98
N ARG A 57 29.24 -19.15 28.80
CA ARG A 57 29.67 -18.24 27.71
C ARG A 57 29.37 -18.80 26.32
N ARG A 58 29.55 -20.11 26.12
CA ARG A 58 29.30 -20.79 24.83
C ARG A 58 27.82 -20.75 24.45
N SER A 59 26.94 -21.12 25.37
CA SER A 59 25.48 -21.07 25.13
C SER A 59 24.98 -19.66 24.82
N LYS A 60 25.54 -18.63 25.47
CA LYS A 60 25.20 -17.23 25.18
C LYS A 60 25.67 -16.80 23.80
N ALA A 61 26.86 -17.25 23.37
CA ALA A 61 27.39 -16.98 22.04
C ALA A 61 26.52 -17.63 20.95
N GLU A 62 26.17 -18.90 21.11
CA GLU A 62 25.29 -19.63 20.19
C GLU A 62 23.89 -18.99 20.13
N ALA A 63 23.31 -18.66 21.27
CA ALA A 63 22.03 -17.97 21.32
C ALA A 63 22.07 -16.58 20.65
N ARG A 64 23.23 -15.90 20.66
CA ARG A 64 23.42 -14.64 19.93
C ARG A 64 23.50 -14.89 18.42
N GLN A 65 24.18 -15.94 17.99
CA GLN A 65 24.27 -16.33 16.58
C GLN A 65 22.89 -16.72 16.02
N LEU A 66 22.10 -17.50 16.75
CA LEU A 66 20.74 -17.88 16.33
C LEU A 66 19.82 -16.65 16.16
N ARG A 67 19.92 -15.66 17.06
CA ARG A 67 19.17 -14.41 16.91
C ARG A 67 19.63 -13.62 15.69
N LYS A 68 20.94 -13.56 15.42
CA LYS A 68 21.48 -12.91 14.23
C LYS A 68 20.99 -13.59 12.96
N ALA A 69 21.09 -14.91 12.87
CA ALA A 69 20.62 -15.69 11.73
C ALA A 69 19.10 -15.54 11.52
N LYS A 70 18.32 -15.55 12.60
CA LYS A 70 16.87 -15.28 12.52
C LYS A 70 16.59 -13.88 11.94
N ASN A 71 17.27 -12.86 12.43
CA ASN A 71 17.09 -11.50 11.92
C ASN A 71 17.51 -11.38 10.45
N ASP A 72 18.56 -12.10 10.03
CA ASP A 72 19.03 -12.13 8.66
C ASP A 72 18.00 -12.75 7.70
N VAL A 73 17.38 -13.86 8.10
CA VAL A 73 16.26 -14.48 7.35
C VAL A 73 15.05 -13.56 7.29
N LEU A 74 14.68 -12.92 8.40
CA LEU A 74 13.57 -11.95 8.44
C LEU A 74 13.85 -10.71 7.59
N SER A 75 15.11 -10.28 7.49
CA SER A 75 15.54 -9.19 6.63
C SER A 75 15.46 -9.57 5.16
N THR A 76 15.92 -10.79 4.82
CA THR A 76 15.82 -11.32 3.45
C THR A 76 14.37 -11.47 3.00
N MET A 77 13.46 -11.84 3.90
CA MET A 77 12.02 -11.93 3.62
C MET A 77 11.31 -10.57 3.60
N GLY A 78 12.00 -9.47 3.89
CA GLY A 78 11.43 -8.11 3.91
C GLY A 78 10.57 -7.78 5.15
N ILE A 79 10.64 -8.60 6.21
CA ILE A 79 9.84 -8.41 7.44
C ILE A 79 10.54 -7.46 8.43
N VAL A 80 11.88 -7.49 8.47
CA VAL A 80 12.69 -6.62 9.36
C VAL A 80 13.74 -5.91 8.53
N VAL A 81 13.58 -4.60 8.32
CA VAL A 81 14.59 -3.82 7.58
C VAL A 81 15.63 -3.29 8.56
N SER A 82 16.92 -3.56 8.31
CA SER A 82 18.01 -2.87 9.03
C SER A 82 17.93 -1.38 8.71
N GLY A 83 17.86 -0.51 9.72
CA GLY A 83 17.61 0.93 9.53
C GLY A 83 18.57 1.65 8.58
N GLU A 84 19.78 1.12 8.37
CA GLU A 84 20.77 1.64 7.42
C GLU A 84 20.50 1.20 5.96
N GLU A 85 20.02 -0.03 5.77
CA GLU A 85 19.56 -0.53 4.47
C GLU A 85 18.19 0.04 4.08
N LEU A 86 17.34 0.39 5.05
CA LEU A 86 16.05 1.03 4.80
C LEU A 86 16.22 2.37 4.06
N ASN A 87 17.19 3.19 4.45
CA ASN A 87 17.39 4.50 3.82
C ASN A 87 17.94 4.36 2.39
N THR A 88 18.87 3.43 2.16
CA THR A 88 19.43 3.23 0.81
C THR A 88 18.50 2.46 -0.11
N ALA A 89 17.71 1.51 0.42
CA ALA A 89 16.69 0.79 -0.33
C ALA A 89 15.48 1.68 -0.64
N SER A 90 15.02 2.50 0.31
CA SER A 90 13.92 3.46 0.08
C SER A 90 14.32 4.54 -0.92
N MET A 91 15.53 5.10 -0.86
CA MET A 91 15.98 6.04 -1.90
C MET A 91 16.00 5.39 -3.29
N ARG A 92 16.49 4.15 -3.40
CA ARG A 92 16.49 3.39 -4.66
C ARG A 92 15.07 3.03 -5.13
N GLU A 93 14.15 2.80 -4.21
CA GLU A 93 12.74 2.53 -4.50
C GLU A 93 12.03 3.80 -4.99
N GLN A 94 12.27 4.94 -4.33
CA GLN A 94 11.79 6.25 -4.78
C GLN A 94 12.31 6.61 -6.17
N GLU A 95 13.59 6.35 -6.45
CA GLU A 95 14.16 6.55 -7.80
C GLU A 95 13.46 5.68 -8.85
N LYS A 96 13.18 4.41 -8.52
CA LYS A 96 12.43 3.51 -9.41
C LYS A 96 10.99 3.99 -9.63
N ILE A 97 10.33 4.49 -8.58
CA ILE A 97 8.97 5.04 -8.69
C ILE A 97 8.98 6.31 -9.57
N ALA A 98 9.99 7.17 -9.42
CA ALA A 98 10.14 8.35 -10.26
C ALA A 98 10.36 7.98 -11.74
N LEU A 99 11.20 6.98 -12.02
CA LEU A 99 11.42 6.47 -13.38
C LEU A 99 10.15 5.84 -13.97
N LEU A 100 9.38 5.09 -13.18
CA LEU A 100 8.11 4.50 -13.62
C LEU A 100 7.04 5.58 -13.90
N ALA A 101 7.02 6.65 -13.10
CA ALA A 101 6.13 7.78 -13.33
C ALA A 101 6.47 8.50 -14.64
N GLU A 102 7.77 8.72 -14.90
CA GLU A 102 8.25 9.30 -16.15
C GLU A 102 7.89 8.42 -17.36
N GLU A 103 8.08 7.10 -17.26
CA GLU A 103 7.69 6.15 -18.32
C GLU A 103 6.18 6.18 -18.60
N ASN A 104 5.36 6.23 -17.54
CA ASN A 104 3.91 6.32 -17.68
C ASN A 104 3.46 7.62 -18.35
N ASP A 105 4.12 8.74 -18.05
CA ASP A 105 3.84 10.03 -18.69
C ASP A 105 4.17 9.99 -20.20
N PHE A 106 5.28 9.33 -20.58
CA PHE A 106 5.58 9.07 -21.98
C PHE A 106 4.55 8.15 -22.65
N GLY A 107 4.07 7.12 -21.93
CA GLY A 107 3.00 6.24 -22.39
C GLY A 107 1.70 6.99 -22.68
N LEU A 108 1.31 7.91 -21.79
CA LEU A 108 0.14 8.76 -21.97
C LEU A 108 0.30 9.71 -23.17
N ALA A 109 1.47 10.32 -23.30
CA ALA A 109 1.77 11.20 -24.44
C ALA A 109 1.72 10.45 -25.77
N LEU A 110 2.30 9.25 -25.83
CA LEU A 110 2.24 8.39 -27.03
C LEU A 110 0.81 7.98 -27.39
N ALA A 111 -0.01 7.63 -26.41
CA ALA A 111 -1.43 7.31 -26.64
C ALA A 111 -2.21 8.52 -27.18
N ALA A 112 -1.94 9.72 -26.66
CA ALA A 112 -2.55 10.95 -27.14
C ALA A 112 -2.13 11.27 -28.59
N ILE A 113 -0.85 11.07 -28.92
CA ILE A 113 -0.34 11.26 -30.28
C ILE A 113 -0.93 10.25 -31.25
N ASP A 114 -1.07 8.98 -30.86
CA ASP A 114 -1.70 7.94 -31.68
C ASP A 114 -3.15 8.32 -32.04
N GLN A 115 -3.92 8.76 -31.05
CA GLN A 115 -5.30 9.21 -31.26
C GLN A 115 -5.37 10.43 -32.21
N LEU A 116 -4.45 11.38 -32.06
CA LEU A 116 -4.38 12.54 -32.95
C LEU A 116 -3.97 12.14 -34.38
N SER A 117 -3.05 11.18 -34.52
CA SER A 117 -2.60 10.65 -35.80
C SER A 117 -3.73 9.93 -36.53
N MET A 118 -4.45 9.03 -35.85
CA MET A 118 -5.62 8.35 -36.40
C MET A 118 -6.72 9.33 -36.81
N PHE A 119 -6.95 10.35 -35.98
CA PHE A 119 -7.91 11.41 -36.27
C PHE A 119 -7.48 12.21 -37.50
N GLY A 120 -6.24 12.70 -37.56
CA GLY A 120 -5.70 13.45 -38.69
C GLY A 120 -5.76 12.66 -39.99
N ALA A 121 -5.34 11.40 -39.97
CA ALA A 121 -5.38 10.50 -41.13
C ALA A 121 -6.80 10.28 -41.66
N SER A 122 -7.77 10.14 -40.76
CA SER A 122 -9.17 9.94 -41.12
C SER A 122 -9.86 11.24 -41.53
N TRP A 123 -9.43 12.38 -40.98
CA TRP A 123 -10.08 13.67 -41.12
C TRP A 123 -10.07 14.20 -42.55
N TRP A 124 -8.89 14.29 -43.16
CA TRP A 124 -8.76 14.83 -44.53
C TRP A 124 -9.51 13.93 -45.53
N THR A 125 -9.50 12.62 -45.31
CA THR A 125 -10.22 11.65 -46.16
C THR A 125 -11.73 11.84 -46.06
N LYS A 126 -12.27 11.99 -44.84
CA LYS A 126 -13.70 12.28 -44.63
C LYS A 126 -14.11 13.64 -45.21
N SER A 127 -13.28 14.67 -45.00
CA SER A 127 -13.49 16.01 -45.57
C SER A 127 -13.53 15.97 -47.10
N LEU A 128 -12.58 15.26 -47.72
CA LEU A 128 -12.52 15.07 -49.17
C LEU A 128 -13.73 14.28 -49.69
N ALA A 129 -14.09 13.17 -49.04
CA ALA A 129 -15.23 12.34 -49.44
C ALA A 129 -16.55 13.11 -49.38
N CYS A 130 -16.78 13.88 -48.32
CA CYS A 130 -17.97 14.72 -48.17
C CYS A 130 -18.07 15.76 -49.31
N ARG A 131 -16.96 16.43 -49.65
CA ARG A 131 -16.91 17.41 -50.75
C ARG A 131 -17.18 16.78 -52.11
N ILE A 132 -16.58 15.63 -52.39
CA ILE A 132 -16.80 14.89 -53.64
C ILE A 132 -18.27 14.48 -53.78
N GLN A 133 -18.92 14.09 -52.67
CA GLN A 133 -20.34 13.72 -52.66
C GLN A 133 -21.28 14.93 -52.82
N THR A 134 -20.94 16.09 -52.26
CA THR A 134 -21.80 17.29 -52.33
C THR A 134 -21.61 18.12 -53.60
N PHE A 135 -20.37 18.21 -54.13
CA PHE A 135 -20.02 19.07 -55.25
C PHE A 135 -19.70 18.25 -56.50
N LYS A 136 -20.75 17.81 -57.21
CA LYS A 136 -20.71 17.23 -58.58
C LYS A 136 -20.01 15.86 -58.74
N SER A 137 -20.57 15.07 -59.67
CA SER A 137 -20.02 13.80 -60.14
C SER A 137 -18.72 14.04 -60.93
N TYR A 138 -17.56 13.84 -60.29
CA TYR A 138 -16.25 13.83 -60.95
C TYR A 138 -16.17 12.58 -61.83
N ASN A 139 -16.52 12.70 -63.11
CA ASN A 139 -16.73 11.51 -63.94
C ASN A 139 -15.46 10.99 -64.65
N ILE A 140 -14.31 11.70 -64.65
CA ILE A 140 -13.15 11.31 -65.50
C ILE A 140 -11.75 11.59 -64.91
N SER A 141 -11.61 12.25 -63.75
CA SER A 141 -10.28 12.62 -63.22
C SER A 141 -9.73 11.62 -62.20
N SER A 142 -8.42 11.35 -62.23
CA SER A 142 -7.73 10.56 -61.21
C SER A 142 -7.78 11.26 -59.85
N LEU A 143 -7.84 10.49 -58.75
CA LEU A 143 -7.94 11.03 -57.38
C LEU A 143 -6.82 12.02 -57.04
N THR A 144 -5.60 11.77 -57.54
CA THR A 144 -4.46 12.66 -57.33
C THR A 144 -4.62 14.01 -58.04
N GLY A 145 -5.25 14.02 -59.22
CA GLY A 145 -5.58 15.25 -59.96
C GLY A 145 -6.66 16.07 -59.25
N ILE A 146 -7.68 15.41 -58.69
CA ILE A 146 -8.73 16.10 -57.92
C ILE A 146 -8.12 16.77 -56.67
N VAL A 147 -7.23 16.07 -55.96
CA VAL A 147 -6.58 16.61 -54.75
C VAL A 147 -5.66 17.80 -55.08
N SER A 148 -4.90 17.73 -56.19
CA SER A 148 -3.99 18.83 -56.57
C SER A 148 -4.77 20.07 -57.01
N GLU A 149 -5.84 19.92 -57.79
CA GLU A 149 -6.70 21.03 -58.23
C GLU A 149 -7.44 21.68 -57.05
N GLU A 150 -8.01 20.89 -56.15
CA GLU A 150 -8.67 21.40 -54.94
C GLU A 150 -7.69 22.14 -54.03
N ARG A 151 -6.47 21.61 -53.87
CA ARG A 151 -5.42 22.27 -53.09
C ARG A 151 -4.99 23.60 -53.69
N GLN A 152 -5.00 23.74 -55.02
CA GLN A 152 -4.70 25.02 -55.70
C GLN A 152 -5.84 26.03 -55.57
N ARG A 153 -7.11 25.60 -55.56
CA ARG A 153 -8.27 26.49 -55.49
C ARG A 153 -8.57 26.99 -54.08
N ILE A 154 -8.53 26.10 -53.08
CA ILE A 154 -8.93 26.40 -51.69
C ILE A 154 -7.70 26.70 -50.81
N GLY A 155 -6.50 26.33 -51.28
CA GLY A 155 -5.26 26.46 -50.53
C GLY A 155 -5.02 25.30 -49.56
N PHE A 156 -3.77 25.15 -49.10
CA PHE A 156 -3.37 24.07 -48.18
C PHE A 156 -4.18 24.11 -46.87
N ALA A 157 -4.28 25.28 -46.25
CA ALA A 157 -4.97 25.41 -44.97
C ALA A 157 -6.48 25.13 -45.09
N GLY A 158 -7.14 25.63 -46.13
CA GLY A 158 -8.57 25.38 -46.35
C GLY A 158 -8.88 23.93 -46.78
N PHE A 159 -7.90 23.20 -47.31
CA PHE A 159 -8.06 21.77 -47.60
C PHE A 159 -7.96 20.91 -46.34
N TYR A 160 -6.90 21.07 -45.55
CA TYR A 160 -6.66 20.21 -44.37
C TYR A 160 -7.44 20.65 -43.13
N PHE A 161 -7.64 21.96 -42.92
CA PHE A 161 -8.32 22.50 -41.73
C PHE A 161 -9.80 22.79 -41.92
N ALA A 162 -10.39 22.46 -43.07
CA ALA A 162 -11.83 22.62 -43.19
C ALA A 162 -12.57 21.72 -42.18
N GLY A 163 -13.44 22.34 -41.40
CA GLY A 163 -14.21 21.69 -40.34
C GLY A 163 -13.43 21.43 -39.04
N LEU A 164 -12.09 21.52 -39.03
CA LEU A 164 -11.32 21.46 -37.78
C LEU A 164 -11.76 22.51 -36.76
N PRO A 165 -11.96 23.80 -37.11
CA PRO A 165 -12.43 24.78 -36.13
C PRO A 165 -13.85 24.47 -35.58
N VAL A 166 -14.72 23.86 -36.39
CA VAL A 166 -16.06 23.45 -35.92
C VAL A 166 -15.95 22.25 -34.98
N TRP A 167 -15.08 21.30 -35.30
CA TRP A 167 -14.80 20.16 -34.44
C TRP A 167 -14.14 20.57 -33.13
N THR A 168 -13.15 21.47 -33.15
CA THR A 168 -12.50 21.95 -31.92
C THR A 168 -13.48 22.71 -31.04
N VAL A 169 -14.36 23.54 -31.61
CA VAL A 169 -15.43 24.21 -30.85
C VAL A 169 -16.39 23.18 -30.26
N SER A 170 -16.76 22.13 -31.00
CA SER A 170 -17.65 21.07 -30.50
C SER A 170 -17.00 20.26 -29.37
N PHE A 171 -15.71 19.97 -29.50
CA PHE A 171 -14.92 19.29 -28.48
C PHE A 171 -14.77 20.15 -27.23
N LEU A 172 -14.40 21.43 -27.39
CA LEU A 172 -14.31 22.39 -26.29
C LEU A 172 -15.66 22.53 -25.58
N LEU A 173 -16.75 22.64 -26.34
CA LEU A 173 -18.10 22.69 -25.77
C LEU A 173 -18.43 21.41 -24.99
N SER A 174 -18.04 20.24 -25.51
CA SER A 174 -18.22 18.96 -24.83
C SER A 174 -17.40 18.84 -23.55
N VAL A 175 -16.14 19.30 -23.55
CA VAL A 175 -15.26 19.30 -22.38
C VAL A 175 -15.74 20.30 -21.33
N CYS A 176 -16.13 21.50 -21.75
CA CYS A 176 -16.80 22.45 -20.87
C CYS A 176 -18.07 21.85 -20.28
N ARG A 177 -18.86 21.11 -21.06
CA ARG A 177 -20.06 20.43 -20.55
C ARG A 177 -19.71 19.34 -19.55
N SER A 178 -18.78 18.44 -19.84
CA SER A 178 -18.46 17.34 -18.93
C SER A 178 -17.80 17.84 -17.64
N HIS A 179 -16.82 18.73 -17.73
CA HIS A 179 -16.09 19.16 -16.54
C HIS A 179 -16.81 20.26 -15.76
N PHE A 180 -17.37 21.26 -16.44
CA PHE A 180 -17.94 22.42 -15.77
C PHE A 180 -19.40 22.16 -15.39
N LEU A 181 -20.22 21.64 -16.31
CA LEU A 181 -21.64 21.46 -16.03
C LEU A 181 -21.89 20.32 -15.04
N GLU A 182 -21.23 19.17 -15.15
CA GLU A 182 -21.43 18.06 -14.18
C GLU A 182 -20.90 18.42 -12.79
N SER A 183 -19.69 19.00 -12.68
CA SER A 183 -19.16 19.47 -11.39
C SER A 183 -20.00 20.59 -10.78
N ALA A 184 -20.53 21.51 -11.60
CA ALA A 184 -21.44 22.53 -11.12
C ALA A 184 -22.76 21.91 -10.63
N LEU A 185 -23.31 20.93 -11.35
CA LEU A 185 -24.53 20.22 -10.97
C LEU A 185 -24.38 19.46 -9.65
N ASP A 186 -23.25 18.78 -9.46
CA ASP A 186 -22.93 18.09 -8.21
C ASP A 186 -22.77 19.07 -7.04
N SER A 187 -22.10 20.21 -7.29
CA SER A 187 -21.98 21.26 -6.28
C SER A 187 -23.33 21.83 -5.89
N LEU A 188 -24.22 22.07 -6.87
CA LEU A 188 -25.58 22.56 -6.67
C LEU A 188 -26.43 21.52 -5.93
N HIS A 189 -26.32 20.26 -6.31
CA HIS A 189 -27.02 19.16 -5.66
C HIS A 189 -26.61 19.04 -4.19
N SER A 190 -25.32 19.17 -3.88
CA SER A 190 -24.79 19.13 -2.50
C SER A 190 -25.22 20.33 -1.65
N THR A 191 -25.32 21.52 -2.25
CA THR A 191 -25.85 22.70 -1.55
C THR A 191 -27.36 22.60 -1.36
N LEU A 192 -28.10 22.07 -2.33
CA LEU A 192 -29.53 21.90 -2.23
C LEU A 192 -29.88 20.85 -1.17
N SER A 193 -29.17 19.72 -1.15
CA SER A 193 -29.39 18.66 -0.16
C SER A 193 -29.08 19.14 1.26
N SER A 194 -27.95 19.84 1.47
CA SER A 194 -27.61 20.40 2.79
C SER A 194 -28.59 21.48 3.26
N LEU A 195 -29.11 22.31 2.36
CA LEU A 195 -30.13 23.30 2.69
C LEU A 195 -31.48 22.66 3.03
N ILE A 196 -31.86 21.61 2.32
CA ILE A 196 -33.10 20.85 2.56
C ILE A 196 -33.00 20.14 3.90
N ASP A 197 -31.90 19.44 4.17
CA ASP A 197 -31.71 18.68 5.42
C ASP A 197 -31.72 19.63 6.63
N ALA A 198 -30.96 20.73 6.57
CA ALA A 198 -30.88 21.69 7.68
C ALA A 198 -32.19 22.43 7.95
N LYS A 199 -32.95 22.80 6.90
CA LYS A 199 -34.24 23.51 7.08
C LYS A 199 -35.37 22.55 7.45
N TRP A 200 -35.41 21.36 6.87
CA TRP A 200 -36.47 20.39 7.11
C TRP A 200 -36.31 19.73 8.48
N TYR A 201 -35.10 19.34 8.87
CA TYR A 201 -34.81 18.80 10.20
C TYR A 201 -35.14 19.80 11.32
N LYS A 202 -34.75 21.07 11.18
CA LYS A 202 -35.08 22.12 12.16
C LYS A 202 -36.59 22.35 12.27
N LYS A 203 -37.31 22.39 11.14
CA LYS A 203 -38.77 22.53 11.14
C LYS A 203 -39.47 21.30 11.73
N PHE A 204 -38.96 20.10 11.47
CA PHE A 204 -39.50 18.86 11.99
C PHE A 204 -39.35 18.77 13.51
N ILE A 205 -38.15 19.06 14.04
CA ILE A 205 -37.91 19.12 15.50
C ILE A 205 -38.79 20.17 16.15
N HIS A 206 -38.86 21.38 15.57
CA HIS A 206 -39.68 22.44 16.15
C HIS A 206 -41.17 22.08 16.14
N GLY A 207 -41.66 21.43 15.09
CA GLY A 207 -43.02 20.89 15.03
C GLY A 207 -43.26 19.83 16.10
N LEU A 208 -42.34 18.88 16.27
CA LEU A 208 -42.45 17.79 17.26
C LEU A 208 -42.45 18.33 18.70
N ILE A 209 -41.59 19.30 18.99
CA ILE A 209 -41.54 19.99 20.30
C ILE A 209 -42.84 20.78 20.53
N THR A 210 -43.38 21.44 19.50
CA THR A 210 -44.64 22.21 19.64
C THR A 210 -45.81 21.28 19.91
N VAL A 211 -45.89 20.13 19.22
CA VAL A 211 -46.93 19.11 19.46
C VAL A 211 -46.81 18.50 20.86
N LEU A 212 -45.60 18.19 21.32
CA LEU A 212 -45.35 17.71 22.69
C LEU A 212 -45.73 18.75 23.73
N SER A 213 -45.37 20.03 23.54
CA SER A 213 -45.74 21.13 24.44
C SER A 213 -47.26 21.33 24.51
N PHE A 214 -47.94 21.24 23.37
CA PHE A 214 -49.41 21.32 23.32
C PHE A 214 -50.07 20.11 24.02
N GLY A 215 -49.49 18.91 23.89
CA GLY A 215 -49.93 17.71 24.62
C GLY A 215 -49.75 17.80 26.13
N TYR A 216 -48.66 18.41 26.61
CA TYR A 216 -48.44 18.66 28.04
C TYR A 216 -49.40 19.73 28.61
N MET A 217 -49.81 20.71 27.80
CA MET A 217 -50.74 21.76 28.25
C MET A 217 -52.20 21.28 28.33
N VAL A 218 -52.57 20.24 27.59
CA VAL A 218 -53.92 19.61 27.66
C VAL A 218 -54.04 18.61 28.83
N SER A 219 -52.92 18.15 29.41
CA SER A 219 -52.90 17.12 30.46
C SER A 219 -52.76 17.67 31.90
N VAL A 220 -52.97 18.96 32.14
CA VAL A 220 -53.06 19.53 33.49
C VAL A 220 -54.54 19.69 33.88
N PRO A 221 -55.16 18.71 34.54
CA PRO A 221 -56.50 18.89 35.10
C PRO A 221 -56.40 19.80 36.32
N HIS A 222 -57.13 20.91 36.30
CA HIS A 222 -57.41 21.69 37.49
C HIS A 222 -58.48 20.95 38.31
N SER A 223 -58.04 20.13 39.27
CA SER A 223 -58.80 19.76 40.47
C SER A 223 -57.89 19.02 41.44
#